data_AF-A0A0F5VLU2-F1
#
_entry.id   AF-A0A0F5VLU2-F1
#
_cell.length_a   1.000
_cell.length_b   1.000
_cell.length_c   1.000
_cell.angle_alpha   90.00
_cell.angle_beta   90.00
_cell.angle_gamma   90.00
#
_symmetry.space_group_name_H-M   'P 1'
#
loop_
_entity.id
_entity.type
_entity.pdbx_description
1 polymer ?
#
loop_
_entity_poly.entity_id
_entity_poly.type
_entity_poly.pdbx_seq_one_letter_code
_entity_poly.pdbx_strand_id
1 'polypeptide(L)'
;LRTLDYGQDLDSDEMRERFAPWFHAIDVVSERSPVPESLASMARLPRACGRHALSFALCDRADAVDRVMWTEVTRAGTWRTMGDLDQAAAAFARALALEPDNWSLHLDLADLRAEQGDFAAAVSHAEQGLAHTPDEVSLRAARAAYRARLTGSSENLRDLIAIAPELTNTAYRDLLIDYACAGPGLPGALVAEARRTRDR
;
A
#
# COMPACT_ATOMS: atom_id res chain seq x y z
N LEU A 1 -0.90 -7.32 6.21
CA LEU A 1 0.48 -6.81 5.98
C LEU A 1 0.44 -6.00 4.70
N ARG A 2 0.40 -4.67 4.80
CA ARG A 2 0.24 -3.74 3.65
C ARG A 2 1.59 -3.50 2.95
N THR A 3 1.57 -3.18 1.66
CA THR A 3 2.81 -2.98 0.87
C THR A 3 3.37 -1.55 0.89
N LEU A 4 2.68 -0.61 1.55
CA LEU A 4 3.08 0.80 1.61
C LEU A 4 4.40 0.97 2.37
N ASP A 5 5.50 1.10 1.61
CA ASP A 5 6.79 1.56 2.10
C ASP A 5 6.86 3.08 1.90
N TYR A 6 6.78 3.83 2.99
CA TYR A 6 6.80 5.30 2.97
C TYR A 6 8.22 5.90 2.87
N GLY A 7 9.25 5.07 2.67
CA GLY A 7 10.65 5.49 2.61
C GLY A 7 11.37 4.96 1.36
N GLN A 8 12.14 5.82 0.72
CA GLN A 8 13.15 5.43 -0.29
C GLN A 8 14.57 5.41 0.30
N ASP A 9 14.68 5.40 1.62
CA ASP A 9 15.94 5.45 2.38
C ASP A 9 16.85 4.24 2.11
N LEU A 10 16.28 3.12 1.64
CA LEU A 10 17.00 1.89 1.33
C LEU A 10 17.42 1.76 -0.14
N ASP A 11 16.92 2.61 -1.04
CA ASP A 11 17.21 2.55 -2.47
C ASP A 11 18.39 3.44 -2.87
N SER A 12 19.56 3.13 -2.32
CA SER A 12 20.83 3.80 -2.66
C SER A 12 21.94 2.80 -2.95
N ASP A 13 22.96 3.22 -3.70
CA ASP A 13 24.12 2.38 -4.00
C ASP A 13 24.82 1.91 -2.71
N GLU A 14 24.97 2.81 -1.74
CA GLU A 14 25.55 2.51 -0.42
C GLU A 14 24.76 1.41 0.32
N MET A 15 23.43 1.53 0.34
CA MET A 15 22.59 0.52 0.99
C MET A 15 22.63 -0.81 0.25
N ARG A 16 22.70 -0.80 -1.09
CA ARG A 16 22.85 -2.03 -1.88
C ARG A 16 24.18 -2.72 -1.65
N GLU A 17 25.27 -1.97 -1.49
CA GLU A 17 26.58 -2.53 -1.12
C GLU A 17 26.54 -3.11 0.30
N ARG A 18 25.99 -2.37 1.26
CA ARG A 18 25.85 -2.80 2.66
C ARG A 18 25.03 -4.08 2.80
N PHE A 19 23.98 -4.24 1.99
CA PHE A 19 23.12 -5.42 2.00
C PHE A 19 23.56 -6.54 1.05
N ALA A 20 24.67 -6.40 0.32
CA ALA A 20 25.14 -7.41 -0.63
C ALA A 20 25.24 -8.84 -0.03
N PRO A 21 25.77 -9.06 1.18
CA PRO A 21 25.78 -10.39 1.80
C PRO A 21 24.39 -10.97 2.05
N TRP A 22 23.41 -10.10 2.36
CA TRP A 22 22.03 -10.50 2.63
C TRP A 22 21.31 -10.89 1.34
N PHE A 23 21.51 -10.14 0.24
CA PHE A 23 20.96 -10.53 -1.06
C PHE A 23 21.51 -11.88 -1.52
N HIS A 24 22.81 -12.13 -1.32
CA HIS A 24 23.40 -13.44 -1.63
C HIS A 24 22.81 -14.56 -0.76
N ALA A 25 22.65 -14.33 0.54
CA ALA A 25 22.04 -15.30 1.44
C ALA A 25 20.58 -15.62 1.05
N ILE A 26 19.79 -14.61 0.70
CA ILE A 26 18.41 -14.78 0.21
C ILE A 26 18.39 -15.64 -1.06
N ASP A 27 19.29 -15.35 -2.01
CA ASP A 27 19.36 -16.10 -3.26
C ASP A 27 19.68 -17.59 -3.01
N VAL A 28 20.70 -17.87 -2.19
CA VAL A 28 21.09 -19.26 -1.85
C VAL A 28 20.01 -20.01 -1.06
N VAL A 29 19.36 -19.37 -0.08
CA VAL A 29 18.34 -20.02 0.76
C VAL A 29 17.08 -20.31 -0.05
N SER A 30 16.67 -19.37 -0.91
CA SER A 30 15.46 -19.52 -1.72
C SER A 30 15.54 -20.66 -2.73
N GLU A 31 16.73 -21.06 -3.18
CA GLU A 31 16.92 -22.23 -4.05
C GLU A 31 16.83 -23.56 -3.30
N ARG A 32 17.19 -23.59 -2.01
CA ARG A 32 17.29 -24.83 -1.23
C ARG A 32 15.97 -25.24 -0.57
N SER A 33 15.17 -24.26 -0.14
CA SER A 33 13.95 -24.50 0.62
C SER A 33 12.87 -23.47 0.26
N PRO A 34 12.21 -23.61 -0.90
CA PRO A 34 11.22 -22.66 -1.34
C PRO A 34 9.89 -22.85 -0.59
N VAL A 35 9.62 -21.97 0.37
CA VAL A 35 8.30 -21.83 1.01
C VAL A 35 7.65 -20.54 0.47
N PRO A 36 6.51 -20.60 -0.26
CA PRO A 36 5.96 -19.47 -0.99
C PRO A 36 5.80 -18.19 -0.16
N GLU A 37 5.21 -18.27 1.04
CA GLU A 37 4.99 -17.12 1.92
C GLU A 37 6.31 -16.53 2.46
N SER A 38 7.31 -17.40 2.67
CA SER A 38 8.63 -16.97 3.11
C SER A 38 9.38 -16.27 1.98
N LEU A 39 9.27 -16.76 0.75
CA LEU A 39 9.85 -16.13 -0.44
C LEU A 39 9.20 -14.77 -0.73
N ALA A 40 7.88 -14.69 -0.67
CA ALA A 40 7.14 -13.42 -0.76
C ALA A 40 7.57 -12.43 0.34
N SER A 41 7.79 -12.91 1.57
CA SER A 41 8.29 -12.07 2.66
C SER A 41 9.73 -11.61 2.45
N MET A 42 10.62 -12.50 1.99
CA MET A 42 12.02 -12.18 1.69
C MET A 42 12.17 -11.15 0.57
N ALA A 43 11.22 -11.11 -0.36
CA ALA A 43 11.23 -10.20 -1.50
C ALA A 43 11.03 -8.71 -1.14
N ARG A 44 10.65 -8.39 0.10
CA ARG A 44 10.51 -7.00 0.57
C ARG A 44 11.83 -6.24 0.65
N LEU A 45 12.88 -6.86 1.18
CA LEU A 45 14.20 -6.24 1.28
C LEU A 45 14.81 -5.90 -0.10
N PRO A 46 14.93 -6.85 -1.06
CA PRO A 46 15.44 -6.53 -2.38
C PRO A 46 14.54 -5.52 -3.10
N ARG A 47 13.20 -5.57 -2.93
CA ARG A 47 12.30 -4.55 -3.46
C ARG A 47 12.64 -3.16 -2.93
N ALA A 48 12.75 -2.99 -1.61
CA ALA A 48 13.05 -1.71 -0.96
C ALA A 48 14.43 -1.15 -1.35
N CYS A 49 15.37 -2.01 -1.73
CA CYS A 49 16.70 -1.62 -2.19
C CYS A 49 16.84 -1.49 -3.71
N GLY A 50 15.75 -1.41 -4.47
CA GLY A 50 15.80 -1.30 -5.95
C GLY A 50 16.25 -2.57 -6.68
N ARG A 51 16.43 -3.69 -5.98
CA ARG A 51 16.79 -5.01 -6.54
C ARG A 51 15.53 -5.73 -7.04
N HIS A 52 14.75 -5.06 -7.88
CA HIS A 52 13.45 -5.53 -8.37
C HIS A 52 13.53 -6.90 -9.06
N ALA A 53 14.58 -7.15 -9.84
CA ALA A 53 14.79 -8.45 -10.50
C ALA A 53 14.88 -9.62 -9.49
N LEU A 54 15.56 -9.42 -8.36
CA LEU A 54 15.63 -10.45 -7.31
C LEU A 54 14.27 -10.60 -6.61
N SER A 55 13.54 -9.50 -6.40
CA SER A 55 12.18 -9.54 -5.85
C SER A 55 11.23 -10.38 -6.74
N PHE A 56 11.26 -10.16 -8.06
CA PHE A 56 10.48 -10.95 -9.01
C PHE A 56 10.91 -12.41 -9.08
N ALA A 57 12.21 -12.68 -9.10
CA ALA A 57 12.72 -14.05 -9.10
C ALA A 57 12.27 -14.85 -7.87
N LEU A 58 12.18 -14.21 -6.69
CA LEU A 58 11.63 -14.84 -5.48
C LEU A 58 10.13 -15.16 -5.64
N CYS A 59 9.36 -14.28 -6.28
CA CYS A 59 7.95 -14.55 -6.59
C CYS A 59 7.82 -15.71 -7.60
N ASP A 60 8.67 -15.75 -8.64
CA ASP A 60 8.66 -16.82 -9.64
C ASP A 60 9.02 -18.19 -9.00
N ARG A 61 10.02 -18.20 -8.09
CA ARG A 61 10.40 -19.39 -7.32
C ARG A 61 9.27 -19.85 -6.40
N ALA A 62 8.53 -18.91 -5.80
CA ALA A 62 7.37 -19.22 -4.96
C ALA A 62 6.23 -19.84 -5.77
N ASP A 63 5.85 -19.18 -6.88
CA ASP A 63 4.77 -19.63 -7.77
C ASP A 63 5.06 -20.98 -8.43
N ALA A 64 6.35 -21.36 -8.57
CA ALA A 64 6.76 -22.68 -9.05
C ALA A 64 6.48 -23.81 -8.04
N VAL A 65 6.31 -23.48 -6.75
CA VAL A 65 5.93 -24.42 -5.69
C VAL A 65 4.41 -24.40 -5.49
N ASP A 66 3.87 -23.22 -5.19
CA ASP A 66 2.44 -22.99 -5.07
C ASP A 66 2.13 -21.51 -5.32
N ARG A 67 1.03 -21.28 -6.05
CA ARG A 67 0.59 -19.93 -6.35
C ARG A 67 -0.29 -19.42 -5.22
N VAL A 68 0.27 -18.52 -4.42
CA VAL A 68 -0.41 -17.90 -3.28
C VAL A 68 -0.67 -16.41 -3.54
N MET A 69 -1.73 -15.87 -2.93
CA MET A 69 -2.07 -14.44 -3.04
C MET A 69 -0.88 -13.51 -2.72
N TRP A 70 -0.05 -13.90 -1.75
CA TRP A 70 1.10 -13.10 -1.30
C TRP A 70 2.17 -12.85 -2.36
N THR A 71 2.35 -13.74 -3.35
CA THR A 71 3.31 -13.50 -4.44
C THR A 71 2.81 -12.38 -5.35
N GLU A 72 1.52 -12.34 -5.65
CA GLU A 72 0.91 -11.26 -6.44
C GLU A 72 0.92 -9.93 -5.69
N VAL A 73 0.67 -9.91 -4.37
CA VAL A 73 0.84 -8.71 -3.53
C VAL A 73 2.29 -8.22 -3.56
N THR A 74 3.24 -9.14 -3.50
CA THR A 74 4.68 -8.79 -3.56
C THR A 74 5.04 -8.21 -4.91
N ARG A 75 4.59 -8.80 -6.02
CA ARG A 75 4.77 -8.25 -7.38
C ARG A 75 4.15 -6.87 -7.49
N ALA A 76 2.95 -6.66 -6.94
CA ALA A 76 2.28 -5.38 -6.95
C ALA A 76 3.09 -4.30 -6.23
N GLY A 77 3.62 -4.62 -5.05
CA GLY A 77 4.55 -3.76 -4.34
C GLY A 77 5.79 -3.43 -5.17
N THR A 78 6.38 -4.41 -5.86
CA THR A 78 7.59 -4.20 -6.68
C THR A 78 7.32 -3.29 -7.86
N TRP A 79 6.23 -3.50 -8.59
CA TRP A 79 5.81 -2.61 -9.67
C TRP A 79 5.52 -1.19 -9.19
N ARG A 80 4.85 -1.06 -8.03
CA ARG A 80 4.59 0.24 -7.40
C ARG A 80 5.88 0.98 -7.07
N THR A 81 6.90 0.30 -6.52
CA THR A 81 8.22 0.91 -6.26
C THR A 81 8.95 1.33 -7.54
N MET A 82 8.70 0.65 -8.66
CA MET A 82 9.23 1.02 -9.98
C MET A 82 8.45 2.17 -10.65
N GLY A 83 7.35 2.62 -10.03
CA GLY A 83 6.44 3.61 -10.61
C GLY A 83 5.50 3.08 -11.70
N ASP A 84 5.50 1.76 -11.96
CA ASP A 84 4.57 1.13 -12.90
C ASP A 84 3.26 0.79 -12.19
N LEU A 85 2.43 1.81 -12.02
CA LEU A 85 1.16 1.71 -11.29
C LEU A 85 0.14 0.81 -12.01
N ASP A 86 0.25 0.64 -13.33
CA ASP A 86 -0.64 -0.22 -14.10
C ASP A 86 -0.31 -1.71 -13.88
N GLN A 87 0.97 -2.08 -13.90
CA GLN A 87 1.38 -3.43 -13.52
C GLN A 87 1.10 -3.73 -12.05
N ALA A 88 1.24 -2.73 -11.17
CA ALA A 88 0.87 -2.87 -9.76
C ALA A 88 -0.62 -3.17 -9.61
N ALA A 89 -1.49 -2.44 -10.32
CA ALA A 89 -2.94 -2.66 -10.29
C ALA A 89 -3.32 -4.04 -10.84
N ALA A 90 -2.68 -4.47 -11.93
CA ALA A 90 -2.90 -5.80 -12.50
C ALA A 90 -2.48 -6.93 -11.54
N ALA A 91 -1.38 -6.75 -10.81
CA ALA A 91 -0.94 -7.71 -9.80
C ALA A 91 -1.89 -7.77 -8.59
N PHE A 92 -2.33 -6.63 -8.05
CA PHE A 92 -3.37 -6.64 -7.01
C PHE A 92 -4.69 -7.26 -7.47
N ALA A 93 -5.10 -7.06 -8.74
CA ALA A 93 -6.28 -7.71 -9.28
C ALA A 93 -6.13 -9.24 -9.33
N ARG A 94 -4.94 -9.76 -9.63
CA ARG A 94 -4.65 -11.20 -9.55
C ARG A 94 -4.62 -11.71 -8.13
N ALA A 95 -4.10 -10.92 -7.18
CA ALA A 95 -4.17 -11.24 -5.75
C ALA A 95 -5.64 -11.34 -5.28
N LEU A 96 -6.49 -10.39 -5.68
CA LEU A 96 -7.90 -10.37 -5.34
C LEU A 96 -8.67 -11.53 -5.98
N ALA A 97 -8.27 -11.99 -7.16
CA ALA A 97 -8.86 -13.20 -7.77
C ALA A 97 -8.57 -14.48 -6.95
N LEU A 98 -7.51 -14.50 -6.15
CA LEU A 98 -7.18 -15.60 -5.25
C LEU A 98 -7.91 -15.46 -3.91
N GLU A 99 -8.07 -14.23 -3.40
CA GLU A 99 -8.82 -13.94 -2.16
C GLU A 99 -9.77 -12.74 -2.34
N PRO A 100 -11.00 -12.96 -2.86
CA PRO A 100 -11.93 -11.87 -3.20
C PRO A 100 -12.41 -11.05 -2.00
N ASP A 101 -12.50 -11.67 -0.83
CA ASP A 101 -13.08 -11.04 0.37
C ASP A 101 -12.01 -10.34 1.23
N ASN A 102 -10.75 -10.30 0.77
CA ASN A 102 -9.66 -9.72 1.52
C ASN A 102 -9.69 -8.19 1.46
N TRP A 103 -10.23 -7.59 2.52
CA TRP A 103 -10.37 -6.14 2.66
C TRP A 103 -9.05 -5.38 2.45
N SER A 104 -7.90 -5.97 2.80
CA SER A 104 -6.60 -5.29 2.70
C SER A 104 -6.15 -5.12 1.25
N LEU A 105 -6.56 -6.02 0.34
CA LEU A 105 -6.29 -5.89 -1.10
C LEU A 105 -7.14 -4.77 -1.72
N HIS A 106 -8.38 -4.62 -1.27
CA HIS A 106 -9.22 -3.48 -1.64
C HIS A 106 -8.61 -2.15 -1.18
N LEU A 107 -8.04 -2.12 0.03
CA LEU A 107 -7.35 -0.94 0.52
C LEU A 107 -6.10 -0.62 -0.31
N ASP A 108 -5.25 -1.62 -0.60
CA ASP A 108 -4.04 -1.42 -1.40
C ASP A 108 -4.37 -0.93 -2.83
N LEU A 109 -5.45 -1.45 -3.45
CA LEU A 109 -5.98 -0.93 -4.72
C LEU A 109 -6.51 0.49 -4.59
N ALA A 110 -7.23 0.81 -3.51
CA ALA A 110 -7.73 2.16 -3.27
C ALA A 110 -6.58 3.17 -3.15
N ASP A 111 -5.54 2.84 -2.38
CA ASP A 111 -4.35 3.69 -2.25
C ASP A 111 -3.64 3.86 -3.60
N LEU A 112 -3.51 2.79 -4.38
CA LEU A 112 -2.87 2.84 -5.70
C LEU A 112 -3.63 3.75 -6.68
N ARG A 113 -4.98 3.70 -6.66
CA ARG A 113 -5.80 4.62 -7.46
C ARG A 113 -5.69 6.07 -6.99
N ALA A 114 -5.59 6.29 -5.67
CA ALA A 114 -5.33 7.61 -5.12
C ALA A 114 -3.96 8.17 -5.55
N GLU A 115 -2.92 7.33 -5.62
CA GLU A 115 -1.60 7.69 -6.18
C GLU A 115 -1.67 8.06 -7.66
N GLN A 116 -2.51 7.37 -8.43
CA GLN A 116 -2.80 7.73 -9.83
C GLN A 116 -3.66 9.00 -9.96
N GLY A 117 -4.16 9.55 -8.85
CA GLY A 117 -5.07 10.70 -8.83
C GLY A 117 -6.54 10.36 -9.15
N ASP A 118 -6.86 9.08 -9.38
CA ASP A 118 -8.22 8.60 -9.59
C ASP A 118 -8.92 8.36 -8.24
N PHE A 119 -9.29 9.46 -7.60
CA PHE A 119 -10.00 9.40 -6.31
C PHE A 119 -11.40 8.81 -6.41
N ALA A 120 -12.02 8.77 -7.60
CA ALA A 120 -13.30 8.11 -7.79
C ALA A 120 -13.14 6.59 -7.69
N ALA A 121 -12.16 6.01 -8.39
CA ALA A 121 -11.84 4.60 -8.26
C ALA A 121 -11.31 4.25 -6.86
N ALA A 122 -10.53 5.14 -6.24
CA ALA A 122 -10.05 4.96 -4.87
C ALA A 122 -11.22 4.81 -3.87
N VAL A 123 -12.23 5.68 -3.96
CA VAL A 123 -13.44 5.59 -3.13
C VAL A 123 -14.18 4.27 -3.40
N SER A 124 -14.33 3.88 -4.66
CA SER A 124 -15.04 2.64 -5.01
C SER A 124 -14.37 1.40 -4.42
N HIS A 125 -13.04 1.29 -4.49
CA HIS A 125 -12.34 0.16 -3.87
C HIS A 125 -12.42 0.18 -2.35
N ALA A 126 -12.32 1.36 -1.71
CA ALA A 126 -12.52 1.46 -0.27
C ALA A 126 -13.93 1.02 0.16
N GLU A 127 -14.95 1.34 -0.62
CA GLU A 127 -16.33 0.88 -0.37
C GLU A 127 -16.50 -0.63 -0.55
N GLN A 128 -15.87 -1.23 -1.56
CA GLN A 128 -15.86 -2.67 -1.75
C GLN A 128 -15.23 -3.38 -0.54
N GLY A 129 -14.07 -2.91 -0.07
CA GLY A 129 -13.45 -3.47 1.14
C GLY A 129 -14.35 -3.38 2.37
N LEU A 130 -15.06 -2.24 2.53
CA LEU A 130 -16.01 -2.05 3.63
C LEU A 130 -17.27 -2.91 3.52
N ALA A 131 -17.63 -3.38 2.31
CA ALA A 131 -18.72 -4.35 2.17
C ALA A 131 -18.37 -5.70 2.81
N HIS A 132 -17.08 -6.07 2.83
CA HIS A 132 -16.59 -7.28 3.48
C HIS A 132 -16.24 -7.07 4.97
N THR A 133 -15.72 -5.89 5.32
CA THR A 133 -15.35 -5.57 6.72
C THR A 133 -15.75 -4.13 7.07
N PRO A 134 -17.01 -3.89 7.48
CA PRO A 134 -17.57 -2.54 7.67
C PRO A 134 -16.87 -1.69 8.74
N ASP A 135 -16.29 -2.33 9.75
CA ASP A 135 -15.66 -1.68 10.90
C ASP A 135 -14.15 -1.49 10.75
N GLU A 136 -13.57 -1.83 9.58
CA GLU A 136 -12.15 -1.67 9.36
C GLU A 136 -11.76 -0.19 9.30
N VAL A 137 -11.06 0.26 10.34
CA VAL A 137 -10.70 1.67 10.58
C VAL A 137 -9.92 2.25 9.41
N SER A 138 -8.98 1.48 8.84
CA SER A 138 -8.15 1.94 7.73
C SER A 138 -8.97 2.26 6.48
N LEU A 139 -9.94 1.40 6.16
CA LEU A 139 -10.82 1.58 5.01
C LEU A 139 -11.81 2.74 5.22
N ARG A 140 -12.36 2.88 6.43
CA ARG A 140 -13.22 4.02 6.77
C ARG A 140 -12.48 5.35 6.62
N ALA A 141 -11.25 5.41 7.13
CA ALA A 141 -10.40 6.59 7.01
C ALA A 141 -10.05 6.88 5.55
N ALA A 142 -9.63 5.87 4.78
CA ALA A 142 -9.31 6.00 3.36
C ALA A 142 -10.51 6.53 2.56
N ARG A 143 -11.70 5.94 2.76
CA ARG A 143 -12.95 6.41 2.13
C ARG A 143 -13.23 7.87 2.47
N ALA A 144 -13.14 8.26 3.74
CA ALA A 144 -13.37 9.64 4.17
C ALA A 144 -12.36 10.61 3.51
N ALA A 145 -11.07 10.26 3.53
CA ALA A 145 -10.00 11.04 2.92
C ALA A 145 -10.20 11.22 1.41
N TYR A 146 -10.45 10.14 0.68
CA TYR A 146 -10.59 10.17 -0.78
C TYR A 146 -11.88 10.87 -1.21
N ARG A 147 -12.98 10.72 -0.46
CA ARG A 147 -14.21 11.50 -0.74
C ARG A 147 -14.00 12.99 -0.47
N ALA A 148 -13.32 13.36 0.63
CA ALA A 148 -12.97 14.76 0.89
C ALA A 148 -12.10 15.33 -0.25
N ARG A 149 -11.12 14.56 -0.73
CA ARG A 149 -10.26 14.94 -1.84
C ARG A 149 -11.01 15.07 -3.17
N LEU A 150 -11.95 14.17 -3.45
CA LEU A 150 -12.75 14.13 -4.66
C LEU A 150 -13.78 15.27 -4.72
N THR A 151 -14.51 15.50 -3.62
CA THR A 151 -15.69 16.37 -3.62
C THR A 151 -15.50 17.70 -2.91
N GLY A 152 -14.43 17.85 -2.11
CA GLY A 152 -14.29 19.02 -1.24
C GLY A 152 -15.22 19.03 -0.03
N SER A 153 -15.81 17.88 0.33
CA SER A 153 -16.79 17.84 1.42
C SER A 153 -16.12 18.05 2.78
N SER A 154 -16.59 19.09 3.48
CA SER A 154 -16.19 19.36 4.87
C SER A 154 -16.69 18.30 5.84
N GLU A 155 -17.77 17.59 5.52
CA GLU A 155 -18.26 16.47 6.34
C GLU A 155 -17.27 15.30 6.30
N ASN A 156 -16.85 14.89 5.10
CA ASN A 156 -15.87 13.81 4.94
C ASN A 156 -14.51 14.14 5.61
N LEU A 157 -14.09 15.42 5.59
CA LEU A 157 -12.87 15.83 6.30
C LEU A 157 -13.05 15.76 7.83
N ARG A 158 -14.23 16.12 8.36
CA ARG A 158 -14.52 15.95 9.79
C ARG A 158 -14.57 14.48 10.20
N ASP A 159 -15.14 13.62 9.36
CA ASP A 159 -15.14 12.18 9.59
C ASP A 159 -13.71 11.65 9.69
N LEU A 160 -12.82 12.05 8.77
CA LEU A 160 -11.41 11.67 8.84
C LEU A 160 -10.75 12.17 10.13
N ILE A 161 -10.98 13.42 10.54
CA ILE A 161 -10.46 13.99 11.80
C ILE A 161 -10.91 13.15 13.01
N ALA A 162 -12.16 12.69 13.02
CA ALA A 162 -12.69 11.86 14.10
C ALA A 162 -12.05 10.46 14.13
N ILE A 163 -11.76 9.88 12.97
CA ILE A 163 -11.16 8.54 12.84
C ILE A 163 -9.64 8.56 13.05
N ALA A 164 -8.97 9.68 12.76
CA ALA A 164 -7.51 9.79 12.77
C ALA A 164 -6.82 9.28 14.06
N PRO A 165 -7.35 9.48 15.28
CA PRO A 165 -6.76 8.93 16.51
C PRO A 165 -6.78 7.40 16.59
N GLU A 166 -7.67 6.73 15.86
CA GLU A 166 -7.77 5.26 15.82
C GLU A 166 -6.71 4.64 14.89
N LEU A 167 -6.11 5.44 14.00
CA LEU A 167 -5.05 4.98 13.08
C LEU A 167 -3.71 4.88 13.81
N THR A 168 -3.26 3.64 14.03
CA THR A 168 -1.96 3.35 14.67
C THR A 168 -0.76 3.67 13.77
N ASN A 169 -0.92 3.60 12.45
CA ASN A 169 0.12 3.97 11.50
C ASN A 169 0.08 5.47 11.22
N THR A 170 0.97 6.22 11.88
CA THR A 170 1.06 7.69 11.78
C THR A 170 1.42 8.16 10.38
N ALA A 171 2.32 7.48 9.67
CA ALA A 171 2.67 7.82 8.29
C ALA A 171 1.47 7.67 7.35
N TYR A 172 0.68 6.61 7.51
CA TYR A 172 -0.55 6.44 6.73
C TYR A 172 -1.61 7.47 7.08
N ARG A 173 -1.80 7.75 8.37
CA ARG A 173 -2.70 8.80 8.85
C ARG A 173 -2.37 10.15 8.22
N ASP A 174 -1.09 10.54 8.23
CA ASP A 174 -0.61 11.79 7.66
C ASP A 174 -0.84 11.84 6.14
N LEU A 175 -0.57 10.74 5.42
CA LEU A 175 -0.86 10.62 3.99
C LEU A 175 -2.36 10.86 3.69
N LEU A 176 -3.25 10.24 4.46
CA LEU A 176 -4.69 10.41 4.28
C LEU A 176 -5.14 11.85 4.57
N ILE A 177 -4.58 12.48 5.60
CA ILE A 177 -4.85 13.90 5.91
C ILE A 177 -4.39 14.79 4.76
N ASP A 178 -3.20 14.55 4.21
CA ASP A 178 -2.65 15.34 3.11
C ASP A 178 -3.49 15.20 1.84
N TYR A 179 -3.94 13.97 1.50
CA TYR A 179 -4.92 13.78 0.43
C TYR A 179 -6.22 14.54 0.72
N ALA A 180 -6.82 14.36 1.89
CA ALA A 180 -8.09 14.99 2.21
C ALA A 180 -8.03 16.52 2.13
N CYS A 181 -6.95 17.12 2.65
CA CYS A 181 -6.74 18.57 2.66
C CYS A 181 -6.53 19.18 1.27
N ALA A 182 -6.13 18.39 0.28
CA ALA A 182 -6.02 18.83 -1.11
C ALA A 182 -7.38 18.85 -1.85
N GLY A 183 -8.49 18.56 -1.17
CA GLY A 183 -9.84 18.67 -1.72
C GLY A 183 -10.22 20.11 -2.11
N PRO A 184 -10.99 20.30 -3.21
CA PRO A 184 -11.36 21.62 -3.69
C PRO A 184 -12.32 22.33 -2.72
N GLY A 185 -12.18 23.64 -2.53
CA GLY A 185 -13.18 24.45 -1.80
C GLY A 185 -13.29 24.18 -0.29
N LEU A 186 -12.33 23.45 0.31
CA LEU A 186 -12.34 23.19 1.75
C LEU A 186 -12.04 24.46 2.57
N PRO A 187 -12.75 24.71 3.69
CA PRO A 187 -12.47 25.84 4.56
C PRO A 187 -11.06 25.75 5.17
N GLY A 188 -10.27 26.83 5.07
CA GLY A 188 -8.89 26.86 5.57
C GLY A 188 -8.76 26.55 7.07
N ALA A 189 -9.76 26.94 7.87
CA ALA A 189 -9.80 26.62 9.31
C ALA A 189 -9.89 25.10 9.56
N LEU A 190 -10.67 24.39 8.74
CA LEU A 190 -10.86 22.94 8.84
C LEU A 190 -9.61 22.18 8.34
N VAL A 191 -8.98 22.66 7.27
CA VAL A 191 -7.68 22.13 6.80
C VAL A 191 -6.60 22.29 7.88
N ALA A 192 -6.55 23.45 8.54
CA ALA A 192 -5.61 23.67 9.64
C ALA A 192 -5.90 22.75 10.84
N GLU A 193 -7.16 22.45 11.11
CA GLU A 193 -7.56 21.48 12.14
C GLU A 193 -7.12 20.06 11.81
N ALA A 194 -7.37 19.60 10.59
CA ALA A 194 -6.94 18.28 10.13
C ALA A 194 -5.42 18.12 10.28
N ARG A 195 -4.64 19.11 9.86
CA ARG A 195 -3.17 19.07 9.98
C ARG A 195 -2.68 19.00 11.43
N ARG A 196 -3.38 19.59 12.40
CA ARG A 196 -3.03 19.47 13.83
C ARG A 196 -3.20 18.06 14.40
N THR A 197 -3.98 17.20 13.74
CA THR A 197 -4.12 15.80 14.17
C THR A 197 -2.91 14.93 13.86
N ARG A 198 -1.99 15.43 13.02
CA ARG A 198 -0.70 14.77 12.74
C ARG A 198 0.22 14.73 13.97
N ASP A 199 0.16 15.79 14.78
CA ASP A 199 1.03 16.00 15.95
C ASP A 199 0.50 15.34 17.25
N ARG A 200 -0.59 14.58 17.16
CA ARG A 200 -1.22 13.90 18.31
C ARG A 200 -1.03 12.38 18.23
#